data_AF-A0A243QGR3-F1
#
_entry.id   AF-A0A243QGR3-F1
#
_cell.length_a   1.000
_cell.length_b   1.000
_cell.length_c   1.000
_cell.angle_alpha   90.00
_cell.angle_beta   90.00
_cell.angle_gamma   90.00
#
_symmetry.space_group_name_H-M   'P 1'
#
loop_
_entity.id
_entity.type
_entity.pdbx_description
1 polymer ?
#
loop_
_entity_poly.entity_id
_entity_poly.type
_entity_poly.pdbx_seq_one_letter_code
_entity_poly.pdbx_strand_id
1 'polypeptide(L)'
;MFEVAVIEDPAAAEVSLDPVRTRLLAELAGGAASATMLAAKVGLPRQKVNYHLKALERHGLVELVEERKKGNVTERVMRATAASFVISPTALAAVAPDPARSPDQLSARWLLALASRMVRDVGELITGAAKARKRVATFAIDGQVRFASAADRAAFAEELAGAVTALVAKYHDEAAEGGRDHRVVVAVHPSVAARPASSGPVHVQTASDGPVQGDPGNDGPFQGGAQGL
;
A
#
# COMPACT_ATOMS: atom_id res chain seq x y z
N MET A 1 0.47 13.29 -13.39
CA MET A 1 0.64 11.94 -12.80
C MET A 1 1.91 11.94 -11.97
N PHE A 2 1.80 11.45 -10.75
CA PHE A 2 2.92 11.31 -9.83
C PHE A 2 3.63 9.97 -10.03
N GLU A 3 4.89 9.85 -9.62
CA GLU A 3 5.56 8.55 -9.54
C GLU A 3 4.95 7.68 -8.44
N VAL A 4 4.70 8.28 -7.27
CA VAL A 4 4.10 7.64 -6.10
C VAL A 4 3.02 8.55 -5.53
N ALA A 5 1.85 8.00 -5.19
CA ALA A 5 0.82 8.67 -4.40
C ALA A 5 0.47 7.87 -3.14
N VAL A 6 -0.01 8.56 -2.11
CA VAL A 6 -0.38 7.96 -0.83
C VAL A 6 -1.91 7.90 -0.71
N ILE A 7 -2.42 6.74 -0.31
CA ILE A 7 -3.83 6.52 0.02
C ILE A 7 -3.95 6.57 1.54
N GLU A 8 -4.50 7.67 2.06
CA GLU A 8 -4.70 7.89 3.51
C GLU A 8 -6.13 7.57 3.96
N ASP A 9 -7.10 7.70 3.04
CA ASP A 9 -8.52 7.46 3.30
C ASP A 9 -8.82 5.94 3.35
N PRO A 10 -9.42 5.42 4.45
CA PRO A 10 -9.79 4.01 4.55
C PRO A 10 -10.71 3.54 3.42
N ALA A 11 -11.65 4.38 2.97
CA ALA A 11 -12.57 4.00 1.89
C ALA A 11 -11.85 3.90 0.54
N ALA A 12 -10.94 4.83 0.23
CA ALA A 12 -10.06 4.73 -0.93
C ALA A 12 -9.16 3.49 -0.87
N ALA A 13 -8.63 3.14 0.32
CA ALA A 13 -7.83 1.94 0.52
C ALA A 13 -8.64 0.68 0.22
N GLU A 14 -9.83 0.53 0.82
CA GLU A 14 -10.77 -0.56 0.55
C GLU A 14 -11.09 -0.68 -0.95
N VAL A 15 -11.34 0.47 -1.60
CA VAL A 15 -11.62 0.54 -3.03
C VAL A 15 -10.44 0.05 -3.86
N SER A 16 -9.22 0.45 -3.51
CA SER A 16 -8.01 0.10 -4.25
C SER A 16 -7.64 -1.38 -4.15
N LEU A 17 -8.07 -2.08 -3.08
CA LEU A 17 -7.68 -3.46 -2.80
C LEU A 17 -8.50 -4.51 -3.55
N ASP A 18 -9.57 -4.12 -4.23
CA ASP A 18 -10.32 -5.03 -5.08
C ASP A 18 -9.48 -5.50 -6.28
N PRO A 19 -9.39 -6.81 -6.54
CA PRO A 19 -8.50 -7.35 -7.57
C PRO A 19 -8.72 -6.80 -8.97
N VAL A 20 -9.96 -6.47 -9.34
CA VAL A 20 -10.27 -5.88 -10.64
C VAL A 20 -9.79 -4.43 -10.68
N ARG A 21 -10.05 -3.67 -9.62
CA ARG A 21 -9.61 -2.28 -9.49
C ARG A 21 -8.08 -2.18 -9.50
N THR A 22 -7.37 -3.07 -8.82
CA THR A 22 -5.89 -3.15 -8.88
C THR A 22 -5.38 -3.39 -10.30
N ARG A 23 -5.99 -4.33 -11.03
CA ARG A 23 -5.61 -4.60 -12.43
C ARG A 23 -5.88 -3.39 -13.34
N LEU A 24 -7.02 -2.73 -13.16
CA LEU A 24 -7.35 -1.51 -13.92
C LEU A 24 -6.37 -0.36 -13.61
N LEU A 25 -5.99 -0.17 -12.35
CA LEU A 25 -4.98 0.82 -11.96
C LEU A 25 -3.62 0.51 -12.60
N ALA A 26 -3.19 -0.76 -12.61
CA ALA A 26 -1.94 -1.17 -13.25
C ALA A 26 -1.94 -0.88 -14.76
N GLU A 27 -3.03 -1.19 -15.46
CA GLU A 27 -3.19 -0.86 -16.88
C GLU A 27 -3.16 0.65 -17.14
N LEU A 28 -3.85 1.42 -16.29
CA LEU A 28 -3.95 2.87 -16.40
C LEU A 28 -2.69 3.62 -15.94
N ALA A 29 -1.82 2.96 -15.18
CA ALA A 29 -0.47 3.44 -14.87
C ALA A 29 0.46 3.32 -16.09
N GLY A 30 0.24 2.31 -16.95
CA GLY A 30 0.98 2.13 -18.21
C GLY A 30 0.57 3.09 -19.33
N GLY A 31 -0.61 3.71 -19.22
CA GLY A 31 -1.08 4.70 -20.19
C GLY A 31 -2.58 4.96 -20.13
N ALA A 32 -3.02 6.07 -20.72
CA ALA A 32 -4.43 6.44 -20.74
C ALA A 32 -5.26 5.47 -21.61
N ALA A 33 -6.43 5.06 -21.14
CA ALA A 33 -7.27 4.08 -21.83
C ALA A 33 -8.77 4.32 -21.59
N SER A 34 -9.60 3.94 -22.57
CA SER A 34 -11.06 3.94 -22.41
C SER A 34 -11.57 2.65 -21.76
N ALA A 35 -12.80 2.69 -21.22
CA ALA A 35 -13.45 1.51 -20.66
C ALA A 35 -13.55 0.34 -21.67
N THR A 36 -13.70 0.65 -22.97
CA THR A 36 -13.74 -0.35 -24.04
C THR A 36 -12.39 -1.05 -24.19
N MET A 37 -11.29 -0.29 -24.19
CA MET A 37 -9.93 -0.84 -24.27
C MET A 37 -9.61 -1.69 -23.04
N LEU A 38 -9.93 -1.19 -21.85
CA LEU A 38 -9.69 -1.88 -20.59
C LEU A 38 -10.50 -3.18 -20.48
N ALA A 39 -11.77 -3.19 -20.92
CA ALA A 39 -12.62 -4.37 -20.95
C ALA A 39 -11.97 -5.55 -21.70
N ALA A 40 -11.36 -5.27 -22.86
CA ALA A 40 -10.64 -6.28 -23.63
C ALA A 40 -9.41 -6.82 -22.88
N LYS A 41 -8.66 -5.95 -22.20
CA LYS A 41 -7.46 -6.34 -21.47
C LYS A 41 -7.75 -7.16 -20.20
N VAL A 42 -8.78 -6.77 -19.45
CA VAL A 42 -9.10 -7.42 -18.16
C VAL A 42 -10.14 -8.55 -18.29
N GLY A 43 -10.68 -8.77 -19.49
CA GLY A 43 -11.65 -9.85 -19.76
C GLY A 43 -13.00 -9.64 -19.08
N LEU A 44 -13.46 -8.40 -18.93
CA LEU A 44 -14.72 -8.07 -18.25
C LEU A 44 -15.67 -7.27 -19.15
N PRO A 45 -17.00 -7.41 -18.97
CA PRO A 45 -17.97 -6.56 -19.67
C PRO A 45 -17.72 -5.07 -19.41
N ARG A 46 -17.87 -4.24 -20.46
CA ARG A 46 -17.66 -2.78 -20.42
C ARG A 46 -18.45 -2.09 -19.30
N GLN A 47 -19.68 -2.54 -19.01
CA GLN A 47 -20.48 -1.97 -17.93
C GLN A 47 -19.84 -2.19 -16.55
N LYS A 48 -19.26 -3.37 -16.30
CA LYS A 48 -18.55 -3.69 -15.05
C LYS A 48 -17.27 -2.88 -14.94
N VAL A 49 -16.51 -2.73 -16.03
CA VAL A 49 -15.34 -1.83 -16.06
C VAL A 49 -15.72 -0.39 -15.73
N ASN A 50 -16.80 0.14 -16.33
CA ASN A 50 -17.28 1.49 -16.01
C ASN A 50 -17.66 1.66 -14.54
N TYR A 51 -18.28 0.65 -13.92
CA TYR A 51 -18.57 0.65 -12.49
C TYR A 51 -17.28 0.81 -11.67
N HIS A 52 -16.25 0.00 -11.95
CA HIS A 52 -14.98 0.07 -11.25
C HIS A 52 -14.23 1.39 -11.50
N LEU A 53 -14.24 1.91 -12.73
CA LEU A 53 -13.63 3.20 -13.06
C LEU A 53 -14.30 4.35 -12.31
N LYS A 54 -15.64 4.37 -12.23
CA LYS A 54 -16.36 5.38 -11.44
C LYS A 54 -16.02 5.30 -9.94
N ALA A 55 -15.86 4.09 -9.40
CA ALA A 55 -15.44 3.91 -8.02
C ALA A 55 -14.02 4.46 -7.80
N LEU A 56 -13.07 4.12 -8.67
CA LEU A 56 -11.69 4.64 -8.60
C LEU A 56 -11.63 6.17 -8.76
N GLU A 57 -12.40 6.72 -9.70
CA GLU A 57 -12.45 8.16 -9.98
C GLU A 57 -13.01 8.94 -8.79
N ARG A 58 -14.03 8.41 -8.11
CA ARG A 58 -14.61 9.02 -6.90
C ARG A 58 -13.57 9.23 -5.80
N HIS A 59 -12.58 8.34 -5.70
CA HIS A 59 -11.49 8.43 -4.73
C HIS A 59 -10.21 9.07 -5.32
N GLY A 60 -10.27 9.64 -6.52
CA GLY A 60 -9.13 10.33 -7.13
C GLY A 60 -7.96 9.40 -7.52
N LEU A 61 -8.21 8.11 -7.65
CA LEU A 61 -7.18 7.12 -8.04
C LEU A 61 -6.99 7.10 -9.57
N VAL A 62 -8.01 7.55 -10.30
CA VAL A 62 -7.96 7.78 -11.74
C VAL A 62 -8.59 9.13 -12.06
N GLU A 63 -8.18 9.72 -13.18
CA GLU A 63 -8.68 10.99 -13.68
C GLU A 63 -9.05 10.89 -15.16
N LEU A 64 -10.03 11.69 -15.58
CA LEU A 64 -10.39 11.86 -16.98
C LEU A 64 -9.32 12.67 -17.69
N VAL A 65 -8.76 12.10 -18.76
CA VAL A 65 -7.78 12.78 -19.63
C VAL A 65 -8.49 13.54 -20.73
N GLU A 66 -9.42 12.86 -21.41
CA GLU A 66 -10.18 13.44 -22.51
C GLU A 66 -11.47 12.66 -22.75
N GLU A 67 -12.40 13.32 -23.46
CA GLU A 67 -13.55 12.66 -24.06
C GLU A 67 -13.33 12.57 -25.58
N ARG A 68 -13.39 11.36 -26.11
CA ARG A 68 -13.10 11.06 -27.52
C ARG A 68 -14.33 10.54 -28.22
N LYS A 69 -14.70 11.13 -29.36
CA LYS A 69 -15.75 10.58 -30.23
C LYS A 69 -15.24 9.40 -31.04
N LYS A 70 -15.96 8.27 -30.97
CA LYS A 70 -15.74 7.08 -31.80
C LYS A 70 -17.08 6.70 -32.44
N GLY A 71 -17.30 7.15 -33.67
CA GLY A 71 -18.62 7.11 -34.31
C GLY A 71 -19.62 8.01 -33.58
N ASN A 72 -20.81 7.47 -33.26
CA ASN A 72 -21.85 8.19 -32.51
C ASN A 72 -21.70 8.08 -30.99
N VAL A 73 -20.65 7.44 -30.49
CA VAL A 73 -20.42 7.23 -29.05
C VAL A 73 -19.25 8.08 -28.58
N THR A 74 -19.43 8.76 -27.45
CA THR A 74 -18.35 9.46 -26.74
C THR A 74 -17.72 8.50 -25.72
N GLU A 75 -16.44 8.18 -25.89
CA GLU A 75 -15.66 7.40 -24.95
C GLU A 75 -14.89 8.32 -24.00
N ARG A 76 -14.90 7.99 -22.71
CA ARG A 76 -14.05 8.63 -21.69
C ARG A 76 -12.71 7.92 -21.64
N VAL A 77 -11.62 8.66 -21.82
CA VAL A 77 -10.26 8.17 -21.72
C VAL A 77 -9.72 8.56 -20.36
N MET A 78 -9.39 7.57 -19.54
CA MET A 78 -8.96 7.75 -18.15
C MET A 78 -7.46 7.46 -18.03
N ARG A 79 -6.80 7.97 -16.98
CA ARG A 79 -5.45 7.57 -16.56
C ARG A 79 -5.38 7.40 -15.04
N ALA A 80 -4.40 6.66 -14.53
CA ALA A 80 -4.10 6.65 -13.10
C ALA A 80 -3.48 8.00 -12.68
N THR A 81 -3.80 8.45 -11.48
CA THR A 81 -3.23 9.71 -10.94
C THR A 81 -1.77 9.56 -10.51
N ALA A 82 -1.33 8.33 -10.24
CA ALA A 82 0.06 7.98 -9.98
C ALA A 82 0.47 6.65 -10.63
N ALA A 83 1.78 6.47 -10.85
CA ALA A 83 2.34 5.23 -11.38
C ALA A 83 2.30 4.10 -10.34
N SER A 84 2.39 4.46 -9.07
CA SER A 84 2.30 3.54 -7.95
C SER A 84 1.58 4.19 -6.77
N PHE A 85 0.98 3.34 -5.92
CA PHE A 85 0.24 3.76 -4.74
C PHE A 85 0.79 3.08 -3.50
N VAL A 86 0.88 3.82 -2.40
CA VAL A 86 1.20 3.32 -1.06
C VAL A 86 -0.01 3.58 -0.16
N ILE A 87 -0.49 2.54 0.54
CA ILE A 87 -1.53 2.71 1.56
C ILE A 87 -0.85 3.16 2.85
N SER A 88 -1.20 4.34 3.33
CA SER A 88 -0.70 4.85 4.61
C SER A 88 -1.23 3.99 5.76
N PRO A 89 -0.46 3.76 6.83
CA PRO A 89 -0.96 3.14 8.05
C PRO A 89 -2.16 3.87 8.68
N THR A 90 -2.39 5.15 8.34
CA THR A 90 -3.58 5.91 8.77
C THR A 90 -4.88 5.35 8.22
N ALA A 91 -4.86 4.62 7.10
CA ALA A 91 -6.03 3.91 6.60
C ALA A 91 -6.54 2.83 7.59
N LEU A 92 -5.68 2.39 8.51
CA LEU A 92 -5.99 1.47 9.62
C LEU A 92 -5.66 2.10 10.98
N ALA A 93 -6.00 3.38 11.18
CA ALA A 93 -5.58 4.19 12.32
C ALA A 93 -5.76 3.52 13.70
N ALA A 94 -6.88 2.82 13.93
CA ALA A 94 -7.18 2.16 15.21
C ALA A 94 -6.17 1.07 15.61
N VAL A 95 -5.46 0.49 14.62
CA VAL A 95 -4.50 -0.60 14.79
C VAL A 95 -3.14 -0.27 14.18
N ALA A 96 -2.87 1.01 13.90
CA ALA A 96 -1.62 1.44 13.29
C ALA A 96 -0.42 1.16 14.21
N PRO A 97 0.75 0.72 13.67
CA PRO A 97 1.95 0.53 14.46
C PRO A 97 2.39 1.82 15.16
N ASP A 98 2.70 1.71 16.46
CA ASP A 98 3.19 2.80 17.28
C ASP A 98 4.59 2.49 17.84
N PRO A 99 5.65 3.12 17.30
CA PRO A 99 7.02 2.88 17.76
C PRO A 99 7.30 3.39 19.19
N ALA A 100 6.39 4.18 19.80
CA ALA A 100 6.55 4.64 21.18
C ALA A 100 6.18 3.57 22.23
N ARG A 101 5.38 2.55 21.86
CA ARG A 101 4.87 1.55 22.81
C ARG A 101 5.95 0.61 23.36
N SER A 102 6.95 0.27 22.55
CA SER A 102 8.02 -0.64 22.96
C SER A 102 9.29 -0.36 22.15
N PRO A 103 10.08 0.66 22.51
CA PRO A 103 11.34 0.96 21.85
C PRO A 103 12.35 -0.17 22.02
N ASP A 104 12.81 -0.73 20.89
CA ASP A 104 13.84 -1.77 20.87
C ASP A 104 14.66 -1.67 19.57
N GLN A 105 15.88 -1.16 19.69
CA GLN A 105 16.77 -0.85 18.55
C GLN A 105 17.21 -2.09 17.77
N LEU A 106 17.15 -3.28 18.38
CA LEU A 106 17.52 -4.53 17.74
C LEU A 106 16.30 -5.30 17.18
N SER A 107 15.09 -4.78 17.38
CA SER A 107 13.84 -5.43 16.97
C SER A 107 13.42 -5.05 15.55
N ALA A 108 13.25 -6.08 14.71
CA ALA A 108 12.65 -5.92 13.39
C ALA A 108 11.21 -5.39 13.45
N ARG A 109 10.45 -5.71 14.51
CA ARG A 109 9.07 -5.19 14.70
C ARG A 109 9.08 -3.71 15.04
N TRP A 110 10.03 -3.27 15.85
CA TRP A 110 10.19 -1.85 16.15
C TRP A 110 10.65 -1.07 14.91
N LEU A 111 11.60 -1.63 14.15
CA LEU A 111 12.00 -1.06 12.86
C LEU A 111 10.80 -0.94 11.90
N LEU A 112 9.93 -1.96 11.83
CA LEU A 112 8.70 -1.88 11.03
C LEU A 112 7.78 -0.76 11.52
N ALA A 113 7.60 -0.58 12.83
CA ALA A 113 6.80 0.52 13.38
C ALA A 113 7.39 1.90 13.06
N LEU A 114 8.73 2.04 13.07
CA LEU A 114 9.42 3.25 12.62
C LEU A 114 9.19 3.52 11.13
N ALA A 115 9.31 2.50 10.29
CA ALA A 115 9.06 2.60 8.85
C ALA A 115 7.59 2.97 8.56
N SER A 116 6.63 2.35 9.26
CA SER A 116 5.21 2.70 9.17
C SER A 116 4.97 4.18 9.53
N ARG A 117 5.58 4.67 10.62
CA ARG A 117 5.52 6.10 10.95
C ARG A 117 6.12 6.96 9.83
N MET A 118 7.27 6.57 9.26
CA MET A 118 7.87 7.31 8.16
C MET A 118 6.94 7.39 6.94
N VAL A 119 6.28 6.29 6.56
CA VAL A 119 5.29 6.28 5.47
C VAL A 119 4.15 7.23 5.75
N ARG A 120 3.60 7.22 6.98
CA ARG A 120 2.56 8.17 7.38
C ARG A 120 3.05 9.62 7.30
N ASP A 121 4.12 9.94 8.01
CA ASP A 121 4.58 11.32 8.18
C ASP A 121 4.97 11.93 6.80
N VAL A 122 5.67 11.17 5.95
CA VAL A 122 6.01 11.61 4.59
C VAL A 122 4.77 11.70 3.69
N GLY A 123 3.83 10.77 3.83
CA GLY A 123 2.55 10.82 3.12
C GLY A 123 1.76 12.09 3.41
N GLU A 124 1.58 12.40 4.70
CA GLU A 124 0.88 13.61 5.15
C GLU A 124 1.57 14.89 4.65
N LEU A 125 2.91 14.92 4.67
CA LEU A 125 3.69 16.04 4.13
C LEU A 125 3.49 16.20 2.61
N ILE A 126 3.51 15.12 1.84
CA ILE A 126 3.28 15.14 0.39
C ILE A 126 1.86 15.64 0.09
N THR A 127 0.86 15.06 0.74
CA THR A 127 -0.55 15.42 0.57
C THR A 127 -0.79 16.89 0.94
N GLY A 128 -0.27 17.33 2.09
CA GLY A 128 -0.39 18.70 2.56
C GLY A 128 0.31 19.72 1.66
N ALA A 129 1.53 19.40 1.21
CA ALA A 129 2.29 20.26 0.32
C ALA A 129 1.66 20.36 -1.08
N ALA A 130 1.11 19.27 -1.61
CA ALA A 130 0.36 19.28 -2.87
C ALA A 130 -0.86 20.22 -2.78
N LYS A 131 -1.66 20.12 -1.70
CA LYS A 131 -2.79 21.03 -1.43
C LYS A 131 -2.35 22.49 -1.31
N ALA A 132 -1.22 22.74 -0.66
CA ALA A 132 -0.65 24.07 -0.47
C ALA A 132 0.15 24.59 -1.68
N ARG A 133 0.32 23.78 -2.74
CA ARG A 133 1.22 24.04 -3.88
C ARG A 133 2.65 24.42 -3.44
N LYS A 134 3.15 23.75 -2.41
CA LYS A 134 4.51 23.91 -1.87
C LYS A 134 5.32 22.65 -2.12
N ARG A 135 6.65 22.76 -2.03
CA ARG A 135 7.55 21.61 -2.03
C ARG A 135 7.80 21.16 -0.58
N VAL A 136 7.90 19.86 -0.38
CA VAL A 136 8.41 19.28 0.88
C VAL A 136 9.93 19.23 0.76
N ALA A 137 10.64 19.82 1.73
CA ALA A 137 12.08 19.62 1.85
C ALA A 137 12.30 18.25 2.50
N THR A 138 12.90 17.32 1.77
CA THR A 138 13.26 15.99 2.26
C THR A 138 14.71 15.69 1.91
N PHE A 139 15.31 14.77 2.65
CA PHE A 139 16.65 14.26 2.42
C PHE A 139 16.62 12.75 2.65
N ALA A 140 17.30 11.99 1.80
CA ALA A 140 17.41 10.55 1.92
C ALA A 140 18.83 10.10 1.55
N ILE A 141 19.31 9.06 2.24
CA ILE A 141 20.53 8.34 1.91
C ILE A 141 20.10 6.89 1.63
N ASP A 142 20.51 6.35 0.49
CA ASP A 142 20.34 4.94 0.13
C ASP A 142 21.73 4.34 -0.13
N GLY A 143 21.98 3.17 0.44
CA GLY A 143 23.28 2.50 0.37
C GLY A 143 23.20 1.04 0.83
N GLN A 144 23.97 0.19 0.16
CA GLN A 144 24.11 -1.22 0.52
C GLN A 144 25.50 -1.50 1.08
N VAL A 145 25.55 -2.11 2.26
CA VAL A 145 26.80 -2.51 2.92
C VAL A 145 26.79 -4.02 3.11
N ARG A 146 27.87 -4.69 2.71
CA ARG A 146 28.10 -6.11 2.99
C ARG A 146 29.14 -6.22 4.11
N PHE A 147 28.75 -6.80 5.23
CA PHE A 147 29.65 -7.05 6.35
C PHE A 147 30.33 -8.41 6.20
N ALA A 148 31.62 -8.49 6.57
CA ALA A 148 32.35 -9.75 6.59
C ALA A 148 31.89 -10.65 7.76
N SER A 149 31.51 -10.04 8.89
CA SER A 149 31.04 -10.75 10.08
C SER A 149 29.88 -10.04 10.81
N ALA A 150 29.29 -10.73 11.78
CA ALA A 150 28.32 -10.12 12.69
C ALA A 150 28.94 -9.07 13.63
N ALA A 151 30.23 -9.23 13.96
CA ALA A 151 30.97 -8.26 14.75
C ALA A 151 31.19 -6.95 13.98
N ASP A 152 31.59 -7.02 12.71
CA ASP A 152 31.75 -5.83 11.86
C ASP A 152 30.43 -5.07 11.70
N ARG A 153 29.31 -5.80 11.60
CA ARG A 153 27.97 -5.20 11.57
C ARG A 153 27.66 -4.44 12.86
N ALA A 154 27.98 -5.02 14.02
CA ALA A 154 27.74 -4.39 15.31
C ALA A 154 28.60 -3.13 15.47
N ALA A 155 29.90 -3.22 15.15
CA ALA A 155 30.82 -2.09 15.17
C ALA A 155 30.36 -0.95 14.25
N PHE A 156 29.92 -1.28 13.02
CA PHE A 156 29.34 -0.29 12.10
C PHE A 156 28.09 0.39 12.69
N ALA A 157 27.19 -0.37 13.31
CA ALA A 157 25.98 0.19 13.89
C ALA A 157 26.30 1.16 15.06
N GLU A 158 27.27 0.81 15.89
CA GLU A 158 27.74 1.68 16.99
C GLU A 158 28.37 2.98 16.46
N GLU A 159 29.26 2.89 15.48
CA GLU A 159 29.91 4.07 14.88
C GLU A 159 28.89 4.97 14.16
N LEU A 160 27.96 4.38 13.42
CA LEU A 160 26.87 5.11 12.76
C LEU A 160 25.98 5.82 13.77
N ALA A 161 25.61 5.16 14.87
CA ALA A 161 24.82 5.78 15.93
C ALA A 161 25.56 6.96 16.57
N GLY A 162 26.87 6.80 16.83
CA GLY A 162 27.73 7.88 17.33
C GLY A 162 27.81 9.07 16.37
N ALA A 163 28.06 8.82 15.08
CA ALA A 163 28.16 9.86 14.06
C ALA A 163 26.84 10.63 13.89
N VAL A 164 25.71 9.94 13.83
CA VAL A 164 24.38 10.57 13.73
C VAL A 164 24.07 11.39 14.98
N THR A 165 24.34 10.85 16.17
CA THR A 165 24.11 11.57 17.44
C THR A 165 24.96 12.83 17.53
N ALA A 166 26.23 12.76 17.13
CA ALA A 166 27.12 13.92 17.09
C ALA A 166 26.62 15.00 16.11
N LEU A 167 26.11 14.61 14.94
CA LEU A 167 25.51 15.54 13.99
C LEU A 167 24.24 16.19 14.56
N VAL A 168 23.35 15.42 15.19
CA VAL A 168 22.14 15.96 15.82
C VAL A 168 22.52 16.95 16.91
N ALA A 169 23.43 16.60 17.82
CA ALA A 169 23.87 17.50 18.89
C ALA A 169 24.52 18.78 18.36
N LYS A 170 25.22 18.71 17.22
CA LYS A 170 25.85 19.87 16.58
C LYS A 170 24.85 20.86 15.98
N TYR A 171 23.74 20.37 15.40
CA TYR A 171 22.81 21.21 14.63
C TYR A 171 21.45 21.44 15.30
N HIS A 172 21.12 20.68 16.35
CA HIS A 172 19.89 20.88 17.09
C HIS A 172 19.95 22.20 17.87
N ASP A 173 18.93 23.02 17.69
CA ASP A 173 18.72 24.26 18.41
C ASP A 173 17.24 24.32 18.85
N GLU A 174 17.00 24.05 20.14
CA GLU A 174 15.66 24.08 20.74
C GLU A 174 15.09 25.51 20.81
N ALA A 175 15.96 26.53 20.80
CA ALA A 175 15.57 27.93 20.92
C ALA A 175 15.34 28.63 19.56
N ALA A 176 15.52 27.92 18.44
CA ALA A 176 15.40 28.50 17.11
C ALA A 176 13.95 28.94 16.81
N GLU A 177 13.69 30.25 16.88
CA GLU A 177 12.40 30.83 16.51
C GLU A 177 12.05 30.53 15.03
N GLY A 178 10.92 29.88 14.80
CA GLY A 178 10.50 29.43 13.47
C GLY A 178 11.20 28.15 12.98
N GLY A 179 12.02 27.52 13.83
CA GLY A 179 12.54 26.18 13.62
C GLY A 179 11.43 25.16 13.41
N ARG A 180 11.71 24.11 12.63
CA ARG A 180 10.78 22.99 12.42
C ARG A 180 11.46 21.71 12.83
N ASP A 181 10.74 20.89 13.59
CA ASP A 181 11.22 19.57 13.94
C ASP A 181 11.41 18.71 12.69
N HIS A 182 12.58 18.09 12.60
CA HIS A 182 12.87 17.08 11.60
C HIS A 182 13.15 15.77 12.31
N ARG A 183 12.54 14.70 11.83
CA ARG A 183 12.77 13.36 12.35
C ARG A 183 13.87 12.69 11.55
N VAL A 184 14.90 12.20 12.24
CA VAL A 184 15.96 11.38 11.66
C VAL A 184 15.72 9.92 12.04
N VAL A 185 15.66 9.03 11.05
CA VAL A 185 15.61 7.58 11.23
C VAL A 185 16.66 6.98 10.30
N VAL A 186 17.57 6.20 10.87
CA VAL A 186 18.56 5.43 10.12
C VAL A 186 18.34 3.96 10.45
N ALA A 187 18.34 3.11 9.43
CA ALA A 187 18.04 1.70 9.58
C ALA A 187 19.00 0.86 8.77
N VAL A 188 19.40 -0.28 9.34
CA VAL A 188 20.17 -1.33 8.66
C VAL A 188 19.39 -2.62 8.82
N HIS A 189 19.08 -3.28 7.71
CA HIS A 189 18.39 -4.57 7.71
C HIS A 189 19.05 -5.52 6.69
N PRO A 190 18.92 -6.84 6.86
CA PRO A 190 19.31 -7.78 5.82
C PRO A 190 18.58 -7.48 4.51
N SER A 191 19.28 -7.58 3.38
CA SER A 191 18.62 -7.45 2.08
C SER A 191 17.73 -8.66 1.83
N VAL A 192 16.55 -8.40 1.25
CA VAL A 192 15.68 -9.45 0.71
C VAL A 192 16.07 -9.66 -0.75
N ALA A 193 16.17 -10.91 -1.20
CA ALA A 193 16.37 -11.19 -2.61
C ALA A 193 15.27 -10.51 -3.45
N ALA A 194 15.64 -9.79 -4.50
CA ALA A 194 14.67 -9.14 -5.38
C ALA A 194 13.75 -10.21 -5.96
N ARG A 195 12.48 -10.20 -5.55
CA ARG A 195 11.44 -10.99 -6.22
C ARG A 195 11.17 -10.30 -7.56
N PRO A 196 11.18 -11.01 -8.70
CA PRO A 196 10.78 -10.40 -9.97
C PRO A 196 9.38 -9.80 -9.80
N ALA A 197 9.18 -8.57 -10.27
CA ALA A 197 7.90 -7.88 -10.21
C ALA A 197 6.83 -8.81 -10.78
N SER A 198 5.88 -9.24 -9.96
CA SER A 198 4.83 -10.17 -10.38
C SER A 198 3.86 -9.44 -11.29
N SER A 199 4.15 -9.41 -12.59
CA SER A 199 3.25 -9.02 -13.67
C SER A 199 2.37 -10.22 -14.09
N GLY A 200 1.80 -10.93 -13.11
CA GLY A 200 0.98 -12.13 -13.34
C GLY A 200 -0.38 -11.97 -12.68
N PRO A 201 -1.48 -12.44 -13.31
CA PRO A 201 -2.80 -12.32 -12.73
C PRO A 201 -2.85 -13.08 -11.40
N VAL A 202 -3.22 -12.39 -10.33
CA VAL A 202 -3.66 -13.03 -9.08
C VAL A 202 -4.85 -13.91 -9.44
N HIS A 203 -4.65 -15.22 -9.58
CA HIS A 203 -5.75 -16.18 -9.68
C HIS A 203 -6.44 -16.20 -8.32
N VAL A 204 -7.52 -15.43 -8.21
CA VAL A 204 -8.52 -15.67 -7.16
C VAL A 204 -9.24 -16.94 -7.58
N GLN A 205 -8.94 -18.05 -6.91
CA GLN A 205 -9.85 -19.20 -6.92
C GLN A 205 -11.16 -18.72 -6.31
N THR A 206 -12.15 -18.47 -7.16
CA THR A 206 -13.54 -18.41 -6.72
C THR A 206 -13.90 -19.81 -6.23
N ALA A 207 -14.12 -19.96 -4.92
CA ALA A 207 -14.84 -21.12 -4.42
C ALA A 207 -16.17 -21.16 -5.18
N SER A 208 -16.32 -22.15 -6.04
CA SER A 208 -17.57 -22.45 -6.71
C SER A 208 -18.50 -23.06 -5.66
N ASP A 209 -19.57 -22.33 -5.32
CA ASP A 209 -20.77 -22.92 -4.74
C ASP A 209 -21.31 -23.95 -5.75
N GLY A 210 -20.98 -25.21 -5.51
CA GLY A 210 -21.66 -26.36 -6.12
C GLY A 210 -22.97 -26.63 -5.36
N PRO A 211 -24.05 -27.02 -6.05
CA PRO A 211 -25.33 -27.25 -5.40
C PRO A 211 -25.24 -28.45 -4.47
N VAL A 212 -25.75 -28.29 -3.24
CA VAL A 212 -26.01 -29.41 -2.32
C VAL A 212 -27.06 -30.31 -2.96
N GLN A 213 -26.61 -31.38 -3.62
CA GLN A 213 -27.46 -32.48 -4.02
C GLN A 213 -27.83 -33.27 -2.76
N GLY A 214 -29.13 -33.37 -2.51
CA GLY A 214 -29.70 -34.13 -1.41
C GLY A 214 -29.31 -35.61 -1.48
N ASP A 215 -28.94 -36.14 -0.33
CA ASP A 215 -28.71 -37.55 -0.10
C ASP A 215 -30.05 -38.25 0.22
N PRO A 216 -30.51 -39.24 -0.57
CA PRO A 216 -31.70 -40.00 -0.22
C PRO A 216 -31.32 -41.26 0.56
N GLY A 217 -31.79 -41.31 1.81
CA GLY A 217 -32.25 -42.54 2.46
C GLY A 217 -31.22 -43.64 2.76
N ASN A 218 -30.87 -43.76 4.03
CA ASN A 218 -30.60 -45.07 4.60
C ASN A 218 -31.42 -45.26 5.89
N ASP A 219 -32.57 -45.88 5.72
CA ASP A 219 -33.39 -46.44 6.80
C ASP A 219 -32.73 -47.70 7.36
N GLY A 220 -32.49 -47.74 8.67
CA GLY A 220 -32.13 -48.97 9.38
C GLY A 220 -31.96 -48.74 10.88
N PRO A 221 -32.52 -49.58 11.77
CA PRO A 221 -33.13 -49.12 13.01
C PRO A 221 -32.19 -49.27 14.22
N PHE A 222 -32.22 -48.31 15.15
CA PHE A 222 -31.79 -48.55 16.52
C PHE A 222 -32.96 -48.37 17.49
N GLN A 223 -33.31 -49.49 18.10
CA GLN A 223 -34.34 -49.65 19.12
C GLN A 223 -34.03 -48.82 20.36
N GLY A 224 -35.08 -48.21 20.91
CA GLY A 224 -35.06 -47.63 22.24
C GLY A 224 -35.13 -48.69 23.35
N GLY A 225 -34.46 -48.37 24.46
CA GLY A 225 -34.68 -48.92 25.80
C GLY A 225 -34.10 -47.91 26.78
N ALA A 226 -34.94 -47.11 27.43
CA ALA A 226 -35.39 -47.29 28.82
C ALA A 226 -34.26 -47.05 29.84
N GLN A 227 -34.23 -45.87 30.47
CA GLN A 227 -34.77 -45.59 31.82
C GLN A 227 -33.86 -46.05 32.97
N GLY A 228 -33.53 -45.13 33.88
CA GLY A 228 -33.34 -45.47 35.30
C GLY A 228 -32.14 -44.81 35.98
N LEU A 229 -32.48 -43.79 36.80
CA LEU A 229 -31.79 -43.24 37.98
C LEU A 229 -30.53 -42.39 37.78
#